data_AF-A0A537ZKP1-F1
#
_entry.id   AF-A0A537ZKP1-F1
#
_cell.length_a   1.000
_cell.length_b   1.000
_cell.length_c   1.000
_cell.angle_alpha   90.00
_cell.angle_beta   90.00
_cell.angle_gamma   90.00
#
_symmetry.space_group_name_H-M   'P 1'
#
loop_
_entity.id
_entity.type
_entity.pdbx_description
1 polymer ?
#
loop_
_entity_poly.entity_id
_entity_poly.type
_entity_poly.pdbx_seq_one_letter_code
_entity_poly.pdbx_strand_id
1 'polypeptide(L)'
;MSIEAPERVDAPPATDRLATARGARLATSDLLLYAVLIAASLGVALGLAAALLTATGHDAGAAFSEMWDGSFGSRSAFFTTLNHTAPILVVAIGACVAGRAGLINIGFEGQFLIGGLAAVAIATKVGGSSFVVLPLMFVAAIIGAPLHARDQRGPQHAPAELPRVPVRHLDARPPVPAARPDLSRCTEVGSAGGVRDDPDQGPDAVPL
;
A
#
# COMPACT_ATOMS: atom_id res chain seq x y z
N MET A 1 45.55 35.99 39.39
CA MET A 1 44.32 35.30 39.80
C MET A 1 43.16 36.01 39.12
N SER A 2 42.93 35.71 37.85
CA SER A 2 41.80 36.24 37.09
C SER A 2 40.66 35.26 37.26
N ILE A 3 39.59 35.68 37.93
CA ILE A 3 38.37 34.90 38.05
C ILE A 3 37.64 35.00 36.72
N GLU A 4 37.63 33.89 35.97
CA GLU A 4 36.80 33.74 34.78
C GLU A 4 35.32 33.67 35.21
N ALA A 5 34.46 34.45 34.55
CA ALA A 5 33.03 34.54 34.88
C ALA A 5 32.30 33.20 34.58
N PRO A 6 31.26 32.84 35.35
CA PRO A 6 30.55 31.57 35.15
C PRO A 6 29.85 31.54 33.79
N GLU A 7 30.09 30.46 33.05
CA GLU A 7 29.44 30.15 31.78
C GLU A 7 27.92 30.19 31.95
N ARG A 8 27.26 31.10 31.22
CA ARG A 8 25.82 31.27 31.25
C ARG A 8 25.21 30.06 30.54
N VAL A 9 24.55 29.19 31.30
CA VAL A 9 23.69 28.15 30.72
C VAL A 9 22.53 28.85 30.04
N ASP A 10 22.69 29.12 28.74
CA ASP A 10 21.68 29.76 27.93
C ASP A 10 20.45 28.85 27.84
N ALA A 11 19.27 29.41 28.17
CA ALA A 11 18.02 28.71 27.96
C ALA A 11 17.90 28.32 26.47
N PRO A 12 17.35 27.13 26.15
CA PRO A 12 17.25 26.67 24.78
C PRO A 12 16.55 27.73 23.93
N PRO A 13 17.10 28.08 22.75
CA PRO A 13 16.62 29.21 21.96
C PRO A 13 15.17 28.99 21.54
N ALA A 14 14.38 30.08 21.50
CA ALA A 14 12.95 30.02 21.15
C ALA A 14 12.67 29.36 19.79
N THR A 15 13.67 29.30 18.91
CA THR A 15 13.64 28.61 17.61
C THR A 15 13.45 27.09 17.73
N ASP A 16 13.98 26.46 18.77
CA ASP A 16 13.85 25.03 19.02
C ASP A 16 12.39 24.67 19.34
N ARG A 17 11.74 25.46 20.20
CA ARG A 17 10.32 25.28 20.59
C ARG A 17 9.37 25.42 19.40
N LEU A 18 9.67 26.34 18.46
CA LEU A 18 8.88 26.53 17.25
C LEU A 18 9.10 25.40 16.22
N ALA A 19 10.30 24.83 16.16
CA ALA A 19 10.60 23.67 15.33
C ALA A 19 9.90 22.41 15.85
N THR A 20 9.91 22.16 17.16
CA THR A 20 9.17 21.03 17.77
C THR A 20 7.67 21.16 17.55
N ALA A 21 7.10 22.36 17.72
CA ALA A 21 5.67 22.61 17.52
C ALA A 21 5.23 22.49 16.04
N ARG A 22 6.08 22.91 15.09
CA ARG A 22 5.85 22.71 13.66
C ARG A 22 5.95 21.23 13.29
N GLY A 23 6.98 20.50 13.73
CA GLY A 23 7.13 19.07 13.47
C GLY A 23 5.95 18.24 13.97
N ALA A 24 5.45 18.54 15.17
CA ALA A 24 4.25 17.91 15.71
C ALA A 24 2.97 18.23 14.90
N ARG A 25 2.80 19.46 14.42
CA ARG A 25 1.66 19.85 13.58
C ARG A 25 1.71 19.24 12.18
N LEU A 26 2.86 19.24 11.51
CA LEU A 26 3.01 18.63 10.19
C LEU A 26 2.81 17.09 10.25
N ALA A 27 3.36 16.42 11.27
CA ALA A 27 3.16 14.98 11.46
C ALA A 27 1.68 14.62 11.72
N THR A 28 0.94 15.48 12.41
CA THR A 28 -0.49 15.25 12.69
C THR A 28 -1.36 15.45 11.45
N SER A 29 -1.09 16.48 10.64
CA SER A 29 -1.83 16.71 9.39
C SER A 29 -1.61 15.58 8.37
N ASP A 30 -0.39 15.05 8.31
CA ASP A 30 -0.07 13.96 7.39
C ASP A 30 -0.77 12.66 7.81
N LEU A 31 -0.79 12.35 9.12
CA LEU A 31 -1.52 11.19 9.63
C LEU A 31 -3.04 11.28 9.38
N LEU A 32 -3.61 12.46 9.58
CA LEU A 32 -5.03 12.70 9.30
C LEU A 32 -5.34 12.56 7.81
N LEU A 33 -4.48 13.10 6.94
CA LEU A 33 -4.65 12.95 5.48
C LEU A 33 -4.58 11.47 5.07
N TYR A 34 -3.62 10.71 5.60
CA TYR A 34 -3.52 9.28 5.36
C TYR A 34 -4.75 8.51 5.86
N ALA A 35 -5.23 8.79 7.06
CA ALA A 35 -6.42 8.14 7.61
C ALA A 35 -7.67 8.43 6.77
N VAL A 36 -7.82 9.68 6.31
CA VAL A 36 -8.92 10.09 5.42
C VAL A 36 -8.82 9.36 4.07
N LEU A 37 -7.63 9.25 3.49
CA LEU A 37 -7.44 8.52 2.23
C LEU A 37 -7.79 7.03 2.36
N ILE A 38 -7.40 6.39 3.46
CA ILE A 38 -7.75 4.98 3.74
C ILE A 38 -9.25 4.82 3.94
N ALA A 39 -9.89 5.72 4.70
CA ALA A 39 -11.34 5.69 4.89
C ALA A 39 -12.09 5.92 3.56
N ALA A 40 -11.62 6.84 2.73
CA ALA A 40 -12.18 7.12 1.42
C ALA A 40 -12.04 5.92 0.48
N SER A 41 -10.87 5.28 0.42
CA SER A 41 -10.65 4.10 -0.43
C SER A 41 -11.52 2.92 0.02
N LEU A 42 -11.65 2.70 1.33
CA LEU A 42 -12.52 1.68 1.89
C LEU A 42 -14.00 1.97 1.56
N GLY A 43 -14.42 3.22 1.67
CA GLY A 43 -15.78 3.64 1.29
C GLY A 43 -16.08 3.40 -0.18
N VAL A 44 -15.15 3.73 -1.08
CA VAL A 44 -15.29 3.45 -2.52
C VAL A 44 -15.36 1.94 -2.78
N ALA A 45 -14.50 1.14 -2.14
CA ALA A 45 -14.50 -0.31 -2.30
C ALA A 45 -15.83 -0.94 -1.84
N LEU A 46 -16.34 -0.54 -0.66
CA LEU A 46 -17.63 -1.01 -0.14
C LEU A 46 -18.80 -0.53 -1.02
N GLY A 47 -18.75 0.71 -1.50
CA GLY A 47 -19.74 1.25 -2.43
C GLY A 47 -19.79 0.49 -3.76
N LEU A 48 -18.63 0.15 -4.32
CA LEU A 48 -18.55 -0.67 -5.52
C LEU A 48 -19.07 -2.09 -5.27
N ALA A 49 -18.71 -2.70 -4.14
CA ALA A 49 -19.23 -4.01 -3.76
C ALA A 49 -20.76 -4.00 -3.63
N ALA A 50 -21.32 -2.96 -3.00
CA ALA A 50 -22.77 -2.76 -2.91
C ALA A 50 -23.42 -2.62 -4.29
N ALA A 51 -22.82 -1.82 -5.18
CA ALA A 51 -23.30 -1.63 -6.54
C ALA A 51 -23.32 -2.94 -7.32
N LEU A 52 -22.26 -3.76 -7.22
CA LEU A 52 -22.20 -5.08 -7.83
C LEU A 52 -23.28 -6.02 -7.28
N LEU A 53 -23.51 -6.01 -5.96
CA LEU A 53 -24.52 -6.87 -5.35
C LEU A 53 -25.93 -6.53 -5.81
N THR A 54 -26.28 -5.24 -5.79
CA THR A 54 -27.57 -4.76 -6.32
C THR A 54 -27.72 -5.04 -7.82
N ALA A 55 -26.65 -4.91 -8.61
CA ALA A 55 -26.67 -5.27 -10.04
C ALA A 55 -26.93 -6.77 -10.28
N THR A 56 -26.54 -7.64 -9.35
CA THR A 56 -26.85 -9.09 -9.39
C THR A 56 -28.24 -9.44 -8.81
N GLY A 57 -29.03 -8.45 -8.39
CA GLY A 57 -30.37 -8.65 -7.82
C GLY A 57 -30.40 -9.02 -6.33
N HIS A 58 -29.27 -8.90 -5.63
CA HIS A 58 -29.18 -9.18 -4.20
C HIS A 58 -29.27 -7.87 -3.39
N ASP A 59 -29.87 -7.93 -2.20
CA ASP A 59 -29.88 -6.78 -1.29
C ASP A 59 -28.50 -6.57 -0.64
N ALA A 60 -27.87 -5.44 -0.97
CA ALA A 60 -26.59 -5.05 -0.38
C ALA A 60 -26.68 -4.81 1.13
N GLY A 61 -27.82 -4.31 1.62
CA GLY A 61 -28.02 -4.05 3.05
C GLY A 61 -28.00 -5.33 3.86
N ALA A 62 -28.81 -6.32 3.47
CA ALA A 62 -28.81 -7.65 4.07
C ALA A 62 -27.42 -8.31 3.99
N ALA A 63 -26.74 -8.25 2.84
CA ALA A 63 -25.42 -8.88 2.70
C ALA A 63 -24.35 -8.25 3.60
N PHE A 64 -24.35 -6.92 3.78
CA PHE A 64 -23.44 -6.29 4.73
C PHE A 64 -23.80 -6.60 6.18
N SER A 65 -25.10 -6.76 6.50
CA SER A 65 -25.54 -7.22 7.82
C SER A 65 -25.06 -8.64 8.10
N GLU A 66 -25.24 -9.56 7.16
CA GLU A 66 -24.76 -10.94 7.25
C GLU A 66 -23.23 -11.01 7.34
N MET A 67 -22.50 -10.15 6.60
CA MET A 67 -21.05 -10.05 6.71
C MET A 67 -20.62 -9.56 8.10
N TRP A 68 -21.34 -8.58 8.66
CA TRP A 68 -21.10 -8.06 10.00
C TRP A 68 -21.36 -9.12 11.06
N ASP A 69 -22.50 -9.80 11.01
CA ASP A 69 -22.87 -10.86 11.93
C ASP A 69 -21.96 -12.09 11.81
N GLY A 70 -21.57 -12.44 10.58
CA GLY A 70 -20.62 -13.51 10.29
C GLY A 70 -19.20 -13.23 10.81
N SER A 71 -18.82 -11.96 10.95
CA SER A 71 -17.49 -11.56 11.44
C SER A 71 -17.47 -11.26 12.94
N PHE A 72 -18.50 -10.61 13.46
CA PHE A 72 -18.57 -10.03 14.82
C PHE A 72 -19.80 -10.46 15.63
N GLY A 73 -20.79 -11.11 15.04
CA GLY A 73 -22.08 -11.41 15.68
C GLY A 73 -21.99 -12.40 16.85
N SER A 74 -20.92 -13.19 16.95
CA SER A 74 -20.68 -14.06 18.11
C SER A 74 -19.21 -14.15 18.49
N ARG A 75 -18.94 -14.61 19.72
CA ARG A 75 -17.58 -14.88 20.18
C ARG A 75 -16.85 -15.91 19.31
N SER A 76 -17.57 -16.94 18.85
CA SER A 76 -17.00 -17.94 17.95
C SER A 76 -16.67 -17.35 16.58
N ALA A 77 -17.58 -16.55 16.02
CA ALA A 77 -17.38 -15.87 14.74
C ALA A 77 -16.14 -14.96 14.76
N PHE A 78 -15.97 -14.19 15.83
CA PHE A 78 -14.80 -13.34 16.02
C PHE A 78 -13.49 -14.13 16.07
N PHE A 79 -13.43 -15.25 16.81
CA PHE A 79 -12.24 -16.10 16.85
C PHE A 79 -11.99 -16.82 15.53
N THR A 80 -13.04 -17.19 14.80
CA THR A 80 -12.91 -17.73 13.44
C THR A 80 -12.27 -16.70 12.51
N THR A 81 -12.75 -15.45 12.54
CA THR A 81 -12.16 -14.35 11.76
C THR A 81 -10.69 -14.17 12.12
N LEU A 82 -10.36 -14.13 13.42
CA LEU A 82 -8.98 -13.99 13.88
C LEU A 82 -8.08 -15.16 13.43
N ASN A 83 -8.58 -16.39 13.48
CA ASN A 83 -7.85 -17.57 13.04
C ASN A 83 -7.54 -17.52 11.53
N HIS A 84 -8.44 -16.97 10.72
CA HIS A 84 -8.20 -16.79 9.28
C HIS A 84 -7.30 -15.59 8.98
N THR A 85 -7.42 -14.49 9.71
CA THR A 85 -6.62 -13.28 9.49
C THR A 85 -5.20 -13.41 10.04
N ALA A 86 -4.99 -14.12 11.15
CA ALA A 86 -3.68 -14.28 11.78
C ALA A 86 -2.55 -14.72 10.81
N PRO A 87 -2.71 -15.79 9.99
CA PRO A 87 -1.66 -16.17 9.06
C PRO A 87 -1.44 -15.13 7.96
N ILE A 88 -2.50 -14.48 7.45
CA ILE A 88 -2.38 -13.42 6.44
C ILE A 88 -1.60 -12.22 7.00
N LEU A 89 -1.79 -11.89 8.28
CA LEU A 89 -1.05 -10.82 8.94
C LEU A 89 0.46 -11.13 9.00
N VAL A 90 0.84 -12.38 9.27
CA VAL A 90 2.25 -12.80 9.25
C VAL A 90 2.85 -12.63 7.85
N VAL A 91 2.10 -13.01 6.81
CA VAL A 91 2.51 -12.81 5.41
C VAL A 91 2.66 -11.32 5.09
N ALA A 92 1.71 -10.48 5.52
CA ALA A 92 1.75 -9.04 5.32
C ALA A 92 2.98 -8.39 5.98
N ILE A 93 3.34 -8.80 7.19
CA ILE A 93 4.55 -8.34 7.88
C ILE A 93 5.80 -8.72 7.08
N GLY A 94 5.88 -9.96 6.58
CA GLY A 94 6.96 -10.42 5.71
C GLY A 94 7.06 -9.61 4.41
N ALA A 95 5.91 -9.31 3.79
CA ALA A 95 5.82 -8.49 2.60
C ALA A 95 6.29 -7.04 2.87
N CYS A 96 5.94 -6.45 4.02
CA CYS A 96 6.47 -5.14 4.42
C CYS A 96 8.00 -5.16 4.57
N VAL A 97 8.58 -6.22 5.13
CA VAL A 97 10.04 -6.37 5.24
C VAL A 97 10.70 -6.48 3.85
N ALA A 98 10.14 -7.31 2.97
CA ALA A 98 10.63 -7.46 1.60
C ALA A 98 10.52 -6.17 0.78
N GLY A 99 9.41 -5.44 0.93
CA GLY A 99 9.20 -4.14 0.30
C GLY A 99 10.23 -3.10 0.74
N ARG A 100 10.62 -3.10 2.02
CA ARG A 100 11.73 -2.25 2.51
C ARG A 100 13.09 -2.63 1.94
N ALA A 101 13.28 -3.89 1.53
CA ALA A 101 14.50 -4.35 0.85
C ALA A 101 14.48 -4.08 -0.66
N GLY A 102 13.45 -3.41 -1.19
CA GLY A 102 13.28 -3.15 -2.63
C GLY A 102 12.88 -4.39 -3.44
N LEU A 103 12.48 -5.47 -2.77
CA LEU A 103 12.01 -6.69 -3.42
C LEU A 103 10.50 -6.59 -3.63
N ILE A 104 10.10 -6.39 -4.88
CA ILE A 104 8.69 -6.45 -5.29
C ILE A 104 8.32 -7.92 -5.50
N ASN A 105 7.51 -8.48 -4.60
CA ASN A 105 6.94 -9.81 -4.76
C ASN A 105 5.41 -9.69 -4.84
N ILE A 106 4.88 -9.93 -6.05
CA ILE A 106 3.45 -9.85 -6.37
C ILE A 106 2.72 -11.14 -5.94
N GLY A 107 3.45 -12.24 -5.70
CA GLY A 107 2.90 -13.58 -5.50
C GLY A 107 2.85 -14.10 -4.07
N PHE A 108 2.99 -13.24 -3.04
CA PHE A 108 2.98 -13.70 -1.63
C PHE A 108 1.70 -14.46 -1.26
N GLU A 109 0.54 -13.99 -1.72
CA GLU A 109 -0.74 -14.64 -1.46
C GLU A 109 -0.81 -16.04 -2.11
N GLY A 110 -0.40 -16.14 -3.38
CA GLY A 110 -0.35 -17.41 -4.10
C GLY A 110 0.65 -18.39 -3.48
N GLN A 111 1.81 -17.91 -3.02
CA GLN A 111 2.79 -18.73 -2.32
C GLN A 111 2.25 -19.28 -1.00
N PHE A 112 1.53 -18.46 -0.23
CA PHE A 112 0.88 -18.90 1.00
C PHE A 112 -0.20 -19.96 0.72
N LEU A 113 -1.09 -19.71 -0.25
CA LEU A 113 -2.18 -20.64 -0.60
C LEU A 113 -1.65 -21.98 -1.14
N ILE A 114 -0.71 -21.96 -2.07
CA ILE A 114 -0.15 -23.19 -2.67
C ILE A 114 0.69 -23.97 -1.64
N GLY A 115 1.46 -23.27 -0.81
CA GLY A 115 2.20 -23.90 0.28
C GLY A 115 1.26 -24.58 1.29
N GLY A 116 0.17 -23.90 1.67
CA GLY A 116 -0.87 -24.45 2.53
C GLY A 116 -1.56 -25.66 1.89
N LEU A 117 -1.90 -25.60 0.62
CA LEU A 117 -2.49 -26.71 -0.13
C LEU A 117 -1.57 -27.94 -0.15
N ALA A 118 -0.27 -27.74 -0.40
CA ALA A 118 0.72 -28.81 -0.37
C ALA A 118 0.84 -29.44 1.03
N ALA A 119 0.81 -28.64 2.09
CA ALA A 119 0.81 -29.13 3.47
C ALA A 119 -0.44 -29.95 3.77
N VAL A 120 -1.63 -29.48 3.37
CA VAL A 120 -2.90 -30.20 3.56
C VAL A 120 -2.92 -31.52 2.76
N ALA A 121 -2.37 -31.52 1.54
CA ALA A 121 -2.24 -32.74 0.75
C ALA A 121 -1.39 -33.79 1.47
N ILE A 122 -0.26 -33.39 2.08
CA ILE A 122 0.54 -34.31 2.91
C ILE A 122 -0.22 -34.76 4.15
N ALA A 123 -0.85 -33.84 4.89
CA ALA A 123 -1.58 -34.17 6.11
C ALA A 123 -2.72 -35.18 5.87
N THR A 124 -3.38 -35.10 4.72
CA THR A 124 -4.52 -35.97 4.39
C THR A 124 -4.14 -37.27 3.70
N LYS A 125 -2.99 -37.31 2.99
CA LYS A 125 -2.56 -38.50 2.23
C LYS A 125 -1.50 -39.33 2.95
N VAL A 126 -0.65 -38.71 3.77
CA VAL A 126 0.41 -39.38 4.50
C VAL A 126 -0.08 -39.64 5.92
N GLY A 127 -0.62 -40.84 6.15
CA GLY A 127 -0.89 -41.34 7.50
C GLY A 127 0.41 -41.68 8.25
N GLY A 128 0.44 -41.52 9.56
CA GLY A 128 1.61 -41.85 10.37
C GLY A 128 1.67 -41.11 11.71
N SER A 129 2.80 -41.23 12.40
CA SER A 129 3.06 -40.47 13.63
C SER A 129 3.15 -38.97 13.33
N SER A 130 2.54 -38.14 14.17
CA SER A 130 2.56 -36.67 14.05
C SER A 130 3.98 -36.11 13.98
N PHE A 131 4.96 -36.80 14.57
CA PHE A 131 6.37 -36.43 14.52
C PHE A 131 6.99 -36.51 13.12
N VAL A 132 6.45 -37.34 12.22
CA VAL A 132 6.94 -37.49 10.84
C VAL A 132 6.11 -36.65 9.87
N VAL A 133 4.80 -36.62 10.08
CA VAL A 133 3.88 -35.90 9.19
C VAL A 133 4.12 -34.38 9.28
N LEU A 134 4.32 -33.84 10.49
CA LEU A 134 4.52 -32.41 10.70
C LEU A 134 5.75 -31.83 9.96
N PRO A 135 6.97 -32.38 10.08
CA PRO A 135 8.10 -31.89 9.29
C PRO A 135 7.91 -32.10 7.79
N LEU A 136 7.25 -33.18 7.37
CA LEU A 136 6.96 -33.42 5.96
C LEU A 136 6.00 -32.37 5.38
N MET A 137 5.01 -31.92 6.15
CA MET A 137 4.12 -30.81 5.76
C MET A 137 4.90 -29.51 5.53
N PHE A 138 5.87 -29.17 6.41
CA PHE A 138 6.70 -27.98 6.24
C PHE A 138 7.56 -28.07 4.97
N VAL A 139 8.20 -29.21 4.73
CA VAL A 139 9.01 -29.44 3.53
C VAL A 139 8.14 -29.31 2.27
N ALA A 140 6.95 -29.93 2.26
CA ALA A 140 6.01 -29.84 1.15
C ALA A 140 5.51 -28.40 0.91
N ALA A 141 5.24 -27.64 1.97
CA ALA A 141 4.84 -26.23 1.86
C ALA A 141 5.96 -25.37 1.24
N ILE A 142 7.20 -25.56 1.69
CA ILE A 142 8.37 -24.82 1.19
C ILE A 142 8.64 -25.12 -0.29
N ILE A 143 8.45 -26.37 -0.72
CA ILE A 143 8.70 -26.78 -2.11
C ILE A 143 7.51 -26.44 -3.02
N GLY A 144 6.28 -26.61 -2.54
CA GLY A 144 5.06 -26.40 -3.32
C GLY A 144 4.89 -24.95 -3.78
N ALA A 145 5.18 -23.99 -2.90
CA ALA A 145 5.05 -22.56 -3.18
C ALA A 145 5.88 -22.07 -4.39
N PRO A 146 7.20 -22.34 -4.50
CA PRO A 146 8.01 -21.93 -5.65
C PRO A 146 7.79 -22.79 -6.90
N LEU A 147 7.31 -24.03 -6.76
CA LEU A 147 7.11 -24.92 -7.91
C LEU A 147 5.94 -24.46 -8.79
N HIS A 148 4.83 -24.04 -8.19
CA HIS A 148 3.70 -23.47 -8.94
C HIS A 148 4.02 -22.09 -9.53
N ALA A 149 4.85 -21.29 -8.85
CA ALA A 149 5.33 -20.01 -9.36
C ALA A 149 6.23 -20.14 -10.61
N ARG A 150 6.82 -21.33 -10.87
CA ARG A 150 7.61 -21.60 -12.08
C ARG A 150 6.73 -21.92 -13.28
N ASP A 151 5.57 -22.54 -13.05
CA ASP A 151 4.64 -22.96 -14.10
C ASP A 151 3.84 -21.79 -14.69
N GLN A 152 3.52 -20.78 -13.88
CA GLN A 152 2.87 -19.54 -14.35
C GLN A 152 3.78 -18.62 -15.16
N ARG A 153 5.07 -18.96 -15.32
CA ARG A 153 5.94 -18.33 -16.33
C ARG A 153 5.60 -18.88 -17.71
N GLY A 154 4.39 -18.61 -18.19
CA GLY A 154 4.15 -18.58 -19.63
C GLY A 154 5.11 -17.57 -20.28
N PRO A 155 5.31 -17.61 -21.62
CA PRO A 155 6.17 -16.68 -22.35
C PRO A 155 5.58 -15.25 -22.32
N GLN A 156 5.60 -14.63 -21.15
CA GLN A 156 5.19 -13.25 -20.90
C GLN A 156 6.47 -12.43 -21.01
N HIS A 157 6.62 -11.81 -22.18
CA HIS A 157 7.64 -10.82 -22.54
C HIS A 157 9.05 -11.43 -22.70
N ALA A 158 9.42 -11.70 -23.96
CA ALA A 158 10.76 -11.31 -24.42
C ALA A 158 11.06 -9.91 -23.83
N PRO A 159 12.28 -9.58 -23.40
CA PRO A 159 12.58 -8.27 -22.86
C PRO A 159 12.24 -7.23 -23.92
N ALA A 160 11.02 -6.68 -23.86
CA ALA A 160 10.73 -5.40 -24.45
C ALA A 160 11.74 -4.51 -23.73
N GLU A 161 12.74 -4.02 -24.45
CA GLU A 161 13.50 -2.87 -24.02
C GLU A 161 12.46 -1.87 -23.51
N LEU A 162 12.33 -1.75 -22.19
CA LEU A 162 11.61 -0.62 -21.64
C LEU A 162 12.29 0.58 -22.30
N PRO A 163 11.55 1.48 -22.97
CA PRO A 163 12.09 2.78 -23.32
C PRO A 163 12.74 3.27 -22.05
N ARG A 164 14.05 3.50 -22.06
CA ARG A 164 14.78 3.93 -20.87
C ARG A 164 14.16 5.24 -20.46
N VAL A 165 13.17 5.21 -19.58
CA VAL A 165 12.71 6.39 -18.88
C VAL A 165 13.97 6.82 -18.14
N PRO A 166 14.56 7.97 -18.48
CA PRO A 166 15.73 8.42 -17.78
C PRO A 166 15.29 8.60 -16.33
N VAL A 167 15.68 7.66 -15.47
CA VAL A 167 15.67 7.82 -14.02
C VAL A 167 16.60 8.98 -13.76
N ARG A 168 16.03 10.18 -13.81
CA ARG A 168 16.69 11.41 -13.44
C ARG A 168 17.00 11.20 -11.97
N HIS A 169 18.25 10.85 -11.69
CA HIS A 169 18.77 10.65 -10.35
C HIS A 169 18.21 11.75 -9.45
N LEU A 170 17.27 11.36 -8.58
CA LEU A 170 16.74 12.23 -7.54
C LEU A 170 17.80 12.30 -6.43
N ASP A 171 18.97 12.81 -6.79
CA ASP A 171 20.11 13.04 -5.92
C ASP A 171 20.53 14.51 -5.92
N ALA A 172 19.63 15.38 -6.39
CA ALA A 172 19.69 16.81 -6.16
C ALA A 172 18.40 17.24 -5.48
N ARG A 173 18.43 17.41 -4.16
CA ARG A 173 17.51 18.38 -3.56
C ARG A 173 17.77 19.70 -4.29
N PRO A 174 16.77 20.35 -4.89
CA PRO A 174 17.01 21.67 -5.46
C PRO A 174 17.54 22.58 -4.33
N PRO A 175 18.57 23.41 -4.57
CA PRO A 175 18.99 24.38 -3.58
C PRO A 175 17.77 25.24 -3.24
N VAL A 176 17.42 25.29 -1.94
CA VAL A 176 16.34 26.17 -1.46
C VAL A 176 16.69 27.59 -1.91
N PRO A 177 15.89 28.25 -2.77
CA PRO A 177 16.21 29.59 -3.21
C PRO A 177 16.20 30.52 -2.00
N ALA A 178 17.35 31.13 -1.68
CA ALA A 178 17.48 32.10 -0.59
C ALA A 178 16.82 33.45 -0.91
N ALA A 179 16.23 33.61 -2.11
CA ALA A 179 15.54 34.82 -2.52
C ALA A 179 14.03 34.68 -2.29
N ARG A 180 13.46 35.58 -1.48
CA ARG A 180 12.00 35.72 -1.34
C ARG A 180 11.41 36.04 -2.72
N PRO A 181 10.37 35.32 -3.18
CA PRO A 181 9.74 35.63 -4.46
C PRO A 181 9.06 37.01 -4.40
N ASP A 182 9.36 37.84 -5.39
CA ASP A 182 8.77 39.17 -5.60
C ASP A 182 7.32 39.02 -6.10
N LEU A 183 6.39 39.25 -5.18
CA LEU A 183 4.93 39.12 -5.38
C LEU A 183 4.33 40.15 -6.35
N SER A 184 5.10 41.13 -6.83
CA SER A 184 4.63 42.14 -7.79
C SER A 184 4.39 41.58 -9.21
N ARG A 185 4.99 40.42 -9.55
CA ARG A 185 4.78 39.75 -10.85
C ARG A 185 3.63 38.75 -10.88
N CYS A 186 3.01 38.44 -9.75
CA CYS A 186 1.86 37.52 -9.70
C CYS A 186 0.54 38.18 -10.13
N THR A 187 0.48 39.51 -10.23
CA THR A 187 -0.74 40.23 -10.65
C THR A 187 -0.90 40.39 -12.16
N GLU A 188 0.14 40.12 -12.98
CA GLU A 188 0.05 40.28 -14.45
C GLU A 188 -0.34 39.01 -15.21
N VAL A 189 -0.25 37.82 -14.60
CA VAL A 189 -0.60 36.55 -15.27
C VAL A 189 -2.11 36.28 -15.28
N GLY A 190 -2.91 37.11 -14.60
CA GLY A 190 -4.37 36.98 -14.52
C GLY A 190 -5.18 37.63 -15.66
N SER A 191 -4.56 38.26 -16.66
CA SER A 191 -5.30 39.08 -17.65
C SER A 191 -5.06 38.76 -19.14
N ALA A 192 -4.28 37.73 -19.49
CA ALA A 192 -4.03 37.38 -20.90
C ALA A 192 -3.98 35.86 -21.10
N GLY A 193 -5.16 35.25 -21.25
CA GLY A 193 -5.31 33.83 -21.55
C GLY A 193 -6.69 33.53 -22.10
N GLY A 194 -7.06 34.19 -23.20
CA GLY A 194 -8.29 33.95 -23.93
C GLY A 194 -8.30 32.54 -24.52
N VAL A 195 -9.41 31.83 -24.28
CA VAL A 195 -9.81 30.60 -24.95
C VAL A 195 -9.81 30.86 -26.46
N ARG A 196 -8.93 30.17 -27.19
CA ARG A 196 -9.03 30.03 -28.65
C ARG A 196 -9.78 28.73 -28.90
N ASP A 197 -11.04 28.86 -29.28
CA ASP A 197 -11.80 27.79 -29.94
C ASP A 197 -11.13 27.47 -31.27
N ASP A 198 -10.77 26.20 -31.48
CA ASP A 198 -10.19 25.68 -32.71
C ASP A 198 -11.28 24.86 -33.44
N PRO A 199 -11.93 25.38 -34.49
CA PRO A 199 -13.01 24.69 -35.18
C PRO A 199 -12.47 24.01 -36.45
N ASP A 200 -11.69 22.93 -36.32
CA ASP A 200 -11.34 22.12 -37.51
C ASP A 200 -10.88 20.67 -37.23
N GLN A 201 -11.69 19.89 -36.49
CA GLN A 201 -11.47 18.44 -36.43
C GLN A 201 -12.77 17.69 -36.73
N GLY A 202 -12.99 17.47 -38.04
CA GLY A 202 -14.07 16.66 -38.59
C GLY A 202 -13.94 15.16 -38.21
N PRO A 203 -15.06 14.41 -38.22
CA PRO A 203 -15.10 13.03 -37.74
C PRO A 203 -14.89 12.04 -38.88
N ASP A 204 -13.76 11.33 -38.94
CA ASP A 204 -13.64 10.17 -39.82
C ASP A 204 -12.70 9.08 -39.28
N ALA A 205 -13.15 7.84 -39.50
CA ALA A 205 -12.42 6.57 -39.47
C ALA A 205 -12.24 5.83 -38.12
N VAL A 206 -13.31 5.12 -37.73
CA VAL A 206 -13.23 3.79 -37.08
C VAL A 206 -13.02 2.73 -38.17
N PRO A 207 -12.02 1.85 -38.10
CA PRO A 207 -12.03 0.59 -38.82
C PRO A 207 -12.47 -0.57 -37.92
N LEU A 208 -13.26 -1.46 -38.52
CA LEU A 208 -13.65 -2.79 -38.02
C LEU A 208 -12.44 -3.71 -37.77
#